data_AF-A0A8T8TNY7-F1
#
_entry.id   AF-A0A8T8TNY7-F1
#
_cell.length_a   1.000
_cell.length_b   1.000
_cell.length_c   1.000
_cell.angle_alpha   90.00
_cell.angle_beta   90.00
_cell.angle_gamma   90.00
#
_symmetry.space_group_name_H-M   'P 1'
#
loop_
_entity.id
_entity.type
_entity.pdbx_description
1 polymer ?
#
loop_
_entity_poly.entity_id
_entity_poly.type
_entity_poly.pdbx_seq_one_letter_code
_entity_poly.pdbx_strand_id
1 'polypeptide(L)'
;MHRVELTFHHASNRPPLGHHLRPQAIALYKRLHRLGREYPDPNYRFLEKLRNASSRNAHLTEDAEVQKVLDLGNFIEKEIETLYSLKKYRTMKRRYNPE
;
A
#
# COMPACT_ATOMS: atom_id res chain seq x y z
N MET A 1 22.18 38.51 5.98
CA MET A 1 21.73 37.33 6.75
C MET A 1 20.22 37.20 6.60
N HIS A 2 19.75 36.52 5.55
CA HIS A 2 18.31 36.27 5.35
C HIS A 2 17.95 34.92 5.93
N ARG A 3 17.24 34.93 7.06
CA ARG A 3 16.67 33.76 7.70
C ARG A 3 15.36 33.44 6.98
N VAL A 4 15.40 32.47 6.07
CA VAL A 4 14.22 31.92 5.42
C VAL A 4 13.49 31.08 6.46
N GLU A 5 12.36 31.57 6.97
CA GLU A 5 11.46 30.73 7.76
C GLU A 5 10.76 29.75 6.81
N LEU A 6 11.36 28.56 6.69
CA LEU A 6 10.71 27.40 6.09
C LEU A 6 9.61 26.94 7.06
N THR A 7 8.41 27.48 6.90
CA THR A 7 7.20 26.93 7.51
C THR A 7 6.92 25.57 6.87
N PHE A 8 7.41 24.49 7.50
CA PHE A 8 7.02 23.12 7.23
C PHE A 8 5.53 22.94 7.61
N HIS A 9 4.63 23.33 6.71
CA HIS A 9 3.24 22.88 6.75
C HIS A 9 3.14 21.42 6.27
N HIS A 10 3.68 20.49 7.06
CA HIS A 10 3.26 19.10 6.99
C HIS A 10 1.97 18.99 7.83
N ALA A 11 0.83 19.25 7.19
CA ALA A 11 -0.46 18.91 7.76
C ALA A 11 -0.45 17.40 8.06
N SER A 12 -0.52 17.08 9.35
CA SER A 12 -0.69 15.73 9.87
C SER A 12 -2.07 15.21 9.45
N ASN A 13 -2.17 14.65 8.24
CA ASN A 13 -3.38 13.96 7.77
C ASN A 13 -3.49 12.60 8.47
N ARG A 14 -3.75 12.64 9.78
CA ARG A 14 -4.05 11.44 10.58
C ARG A 14 -5.56 11.23 10.50
N PRO A 15 -6.02 9.99 10.27
CA PRO A 15 -7.45 9.73 10.25
C PRO A 15 -8.09 10.15 11.58
N PRO A 16 -9.38 10.56 11.56
CA PRO A 16 -10.08 10.94 12.77
C PRO A 16 -9.94 9.82 13.81
N LEU A 17 -9.60 10.21 15.04
CA LEU A 17 -9.52 9.29 16.17
C LEU A 17 -10.96 8.80 16.43
N GLY A 18 -11.15 7.47 16.53
CA GLY A 18 -12.45 6.87 16.85
C GLY A 18 -13.18 6.15 15.71
N HIS A 19 -12.68 6.14 14.47
CA HIS A 19 -13.33 5.39 13.40
C HIS A 19 -13.23 3.87 13.61
N HIS A 20 -14.35 3.16 13.60
CA HIS A 20 -14.41 1.72 13.93
C HIS A 20 -13.65 0.83 12.93
N LEU A 21 -13.55 1.23 11.65
CA LEU A 21 -12.72 0.58 10.62
C LEU A 21 -11.21 0.89 10.69
N ARG A 22 -10.77 1.81 11.57
CA ARG A 22 -9.35 2.18 11.69
C ARG A 22 -8.42 0.99 11.98
N PRO A 23 -8.75 0.04 12.89
CA PRO A 23 -7.91 -1.13 13.13
C PRO A 23 -7.73 -1.99 11.86
N GLN A 24 -8.79 -2.12 11.06
CA GLN A 24 -8.75 -2.86 9.80
C GLN A 24 -7.82 -2.19 8.77
N ALA A 25 -7.90 -0.86 8.64
CA ALA A 25 -7.02 -0.10 7.77
C ALA A 25 -5.53 -0.23 8.17
N ILE A 26 -5.24 -0.18 9.47
CA ILE A 26 -3.88 -0.36 9.99
C ILE A 26 -3.37 -1.78 9.71
N ALA A 27 -4.20 -2.79 9.93
CA ALA A 27 -3.85 -4.17 9.65
C ALA A 27 -3.54 -4.39 8.16
N LEU A 28 -4.41 -3.88 7.27
CA LEU A 28 -4.22 -3.92 5.83
C LEU A 28 -2.92 -3.23 5.40
N TYR A 29 -2.64 -2.04 5.91
CA TYR A 29 -1.39 -1.33 5.64
C TYR A 29 -0.16 -2.17 6.00
N LYS A 30 -0.15 -2.80 7.18
CA LYS A 30 0.98 -3.65 7.61
C LYS A 30 1.15 -4.88 6.71
N ARG A 31 0.06 -5.51 6.28
CA ARG A 31 0.11 -6.65 5.35
C ARG A 31 0.68 -6.24 3.99
N LEU A 32 0.13 -5.18 3.40
CA LEU A 32 0.60 -4.62 2.12
C LEU A 32 2.04 -4.14 2.20
N HIS A 33 2.45 -3.50 3.30
CA HIS A 33 3.83 -3.06 3.49
C HIS A 33 4.80 -4.25 3.51
N ARG A 34 4.44 -5.35 4.20
CA ARG A 34 5.24 -6.58 4.20
C ARG A 34 5.34 -7.18 2.79
N LEU A 35 4.21 -7.34 2.11
CA LEU A 35 4.18 -7.88 0.75
C LEU A 35 4.93 -6.99 -0.25
N GLY A 36 4.87 -5.67 -0.08
CA GLY A 36 5.54 -4.71 -0.94
C GLY A 36 7.07 -4.74 -0.87
N ARG A 37 7.66 -5.31 0.19
CA ARG A 37 9.12 -5.45 0.33
C ARG A 37 9.71 -6.48 -0.63
N GLU A 38 8.92 -7.49 -0.99
CA GLU A 38 9.35 -8.60 -1.85
C GLU A 38 8.95 -8.37 -3.32
N TYR A 39 8.36 -7.19 -3.64
CA TYR A 39 7.74 -6.95 -4.93
C TYR A 39 8.72 -7.23 -6.08
N PRO A 40 8.30 -8.00 -7.13
CA PRO A 40 9.23 -8.49 -8.14
C PRO A 40 10.01 -7.41 -8.91
N ASP A 41 9.43 -6.22 -9.04
CA ASP A 41 10.01 -5.08 -9.75
C ASP A 41 10.50 -4.00 -8.77
N PRO A 42 11.83 -3.78 -8.64
CA PRO A 42 12.38 -2.76 -7.75
C PRO A 42 12.06 -1.33 -8.19
N ASN A 43 11.80 -1.09 -9.48
CA ASN A 43 11.52 0.24 -10.01
C ASN A 43 10.07 0.68 -9.78
N TYR A 44 9.19 -0.24 -9.41
CA TYR A 44 7.77 0.07 -9.22
C TYR A 44 7.50 0.98 -8.00
N ARG A 45 8.43 1.03 -7.03
CA ARG A 45 8.35 1.85 -5.80
C ARG A 45 7.02 1.66 -5.03
N PHE A 46 6.61 0.41 -4.82
CA PHE A 46 5.32 0.05 -4.21
C PHE A 46 5.06 0.73 -2.87
N LEU A 47 6.04 0.73 -1.95
CA LEU A 47 5.87 1.27 -0.60
C LEU A 47 5.62 2.77 -0.58
N GLU A 48 6.20 3.51 -1.52
CA GLU A 48 5.93 4.95 -1.67
C GLU A 48 4.50 5.18 -2.15
N LYS A 49 4.03 4.41 -3.14
CA LYS A 49 2.64 4.47 -3.62
C LYS A 49 1.66 4.12 -2.50
N LEU A 50 1.96 3.09 -1.71
CA LEU A 50 1.16 2.70 -0.55
C LEU A 50 1.07 3.83 0.47
N ARG A 51 2.21 4.44 0.85
CA ARG A 51 2.25 5.58 1.77
C ARG A 51 1.45 6.77 1.23
N ASN A 52 1.60 7.09 -0.05
CA ASN A 52 0.89 8.19 -0.68
C ASN A 52 -0.62 7.94 -0.73
N ALA A 53 -1.05 6.72 -1.08
CA ALA A 53 -2.46 6.33 -1.10
C ALA A 53 -3.08 6.41 0.31
N SER A 54 -2.41 5.86 1.33
CA SER A 54 -2.87 5.96 2.71
C SER A 54 -2.95 7.41 3.20
N SER A 55 -1.97 8.25 2.83
CA SER A 55 -1.98 9.67 3.20
C SER A 55 -3.08 10.45 2.48
N ARG A 56 -3.40 10.10 1.23
CA ARG A 56 -4.48 10.74 0.46
C ARG A 56 -5.84 10.38 1.05
N ASN A 57 -6.04 9.14 1.46
CA ASN A 57 -7.33 8.65 1.97
C ASN A 57 -7.51 8.84 3.48
N ALA A 58 -6.54 9.43 4.19
CA ALA A 58 -6.59 9.59 5.64
C ALA A 58 -7.71 10.52 6.12
N HIS A 59 -8.21 11.43 5.29
CA HIS A 59 -9.28 12.37 5.65
C HIS A 59 -10.69 11.78 5.51
N LEU A 60 -10.83 10.58 4.95
CA LEU A 60 -12.12 9.93 4.76
C LEU A 60 -12.77 9.63 6.12
N THR A 61 -14.03 10.03 6.25
CA THR A 61 -14.83 9.86 7.48
C THR A 61 -16.09 9.00 7.23
N GLU A 62 -16.57 8.96 5.99
CA GLU A 62 -17.74 8.17 5.61
C GLU A 62 -17.40 6.68 5.51
N ASP A 63 -18.17 5.85 6.21
CA ASP A 63 -17.96 4.40 6.29
C ASP A 63 -17.92 3.75 4.90
N ALA A 64 -18.83 4.15 4.01
CA ALA A 64 -18.91 3.61 2.65
C ALA A 64 -17.65 3.92 1.82
N GLU A 65 -17.02 5.08 2.03
CA GLU A 65 -15.80 5.45 1.32
C GLU A 65 -14.58 4.73 1.89
N VAL A 66 -14.49 4.63 3.22
CA VAL A 66 -13.44 3.87 3.91
C VAL A 66 -13.50 2.40 3.49
N GLN A 67 -14.70 1.81 3.44
CA GLN A 67 -14.88 0.43 3.01
C GLN A 67 -14.42 0.21 1.57
N LYS A 68 -14.76 1.10 0.64
CA LYS A 68 -14.27 1.02 -0.76
C LYS A 68 -12.75 1.01 -0.84
N VAL A 69 -12.07 1.84 -0.04
CA VAL A 69 -10.60 1.88 -0.01
C VAL A 69 -10.02 0.60 0.60
N LEU A 70 -10.65 0.05 1.64
CA LEU A 70 -10.26 -1.22 2.23
C LEU A 70 -10.42 -2.38 1.23
N ASP A 71 -11.53 -2.43 0.51
CA ASP A 71 -11.81 -3.44 -0.50
C ASP A 71 -10.81 -3.39 -1.64
N LEU A 72 -10.47 -2.17 -2.11
CA LEU A 72 -9.41 -1.98 -3.09
C LEU A 72 -8.06 -2.48 -2.58
N GLY A 73 -7.69 -2.18 -1.33
CA GLY A 73 -6.44 -2.67 -0.78
C GLY A 73 -6.41 -4.19 -0.60
N ASN A 74 -7.53 -4.82 -0.23
CA ASN A 74 -7.67 -6.28 -0.18
C ASN A 74 -7.56 -6.92 -1.57
N PHE A 75 -8.06 -6.25 -2.61
CA PHE A 75 -7.88 -6.69 -4.00
C PHE A 75 -6.40 -6.64 -4.39
N ILE A 76 -5.71 -5.53 -4.12
CA ILE A 76 -4.27 -5.38 -4.38
C ILE A 76 -3.43 -6.44 -3.65
N GLU A 77 -3.79 -6.79 -2.41
CA GLU A 77 -3.15 -7.87 -1.66
C GLU A 77 -3.16 -9.19 -2.45
N LYS A 78 -4.32 -9.59 -2.98
CA LYS A 78 -4.49 -10.80 -3.82
C LYS A 78 -3.74 -10.71 -5.14
N GLU A 79 -3.70 -9.54 -5.78
CA GLU A 79 -2.92 -9.34 -7.01
C GLU A 79 -1.43 -9.59 -6.76
N ILE A 80 -0.88 -9.08 -5.67
CA ILE A 80 0.53 -9.26 -5.32
C ILE A 80 0.85 -10.74 -5.04
N GLU A 81 -0.01 -11.44 -4.31
CA GLU A 81 0.12 -12.90 -4.08
C GLU A 81 0.10 -13.68 -5.40
N THR A 82 -0.73 -13.24 -6.34
CA THR A 82 -0.81 -13.82 -7.69
C THR A 82 0.49 -13.57 -8.46
N LEU A 83 1.06 -12.37 -8.39
CA LEU A 83 2.36 -12.05 -9.01
C LEU A 83 3.49 -12.92 -8.46
N TYR A 84 3.51 -13.21 -7.16
CA TYR A 84 4.47 -14.15 -6.58
C TYR A 84 4.31 -15.56 -7.12
N SER A 85 3.07 -16.04 -7.19
CA SER A 85 2.74 -17.36 -7.73
C SER A 85 3.16 -17.48 -9.20
N LEU A 86 2.90 -16.45 -10.00
CA LEU A 86 3.31 -16.38 -11.41
C LEU A 86 4.84 -16.35 -11.57
N LYS A 87 5.55 -15.58 -10.73
CA LYS A 87 7.02 -15.55 -10.72
C LYS A 87 7.58 -16.96 -10.46
N LYS A 88 7.06 -17.64 -9.43
CA LYS A 88 7.45 -19.02 -9.09
C LYS A 88 7.18 -19.98 -10.25
N TYR A 89 5.99 -19.91 -10.84
CA TYR A 89 5.61 -20.74 -11.98
C TYR A 89 6.53 -20.51 -13.19
N ARG A 90 6.79 -19.25 -13.57
CA ARG A 90 7.71 -18.89 -14.67
C ARG A 90 9.11 -19.46 -14.46
N THR A 91 9.62 -19.39 -13.23
CA THR A 91 10.91 -19.97 -12.86
C THR A 91 10.91 -21.50 -12.96
N MET A 92 9.86 -22.17 -12.49
CA MET A 92 9.75 -23.63 -12.62
C MET A 92 9.65 -24.07 -14.09
N LYS A 93 8.77 -23.42 -14.87
CA LYS A 93 8.59 -23.72 -16.30
C LYS A 93 9.91 -23.64 -17.05
N ARG A 94 10.73 -22.61 -16.81
CA ARG A 94 12.06 -22.46 -17.43
C ARG A 94 13.03 -23.57 -17.06
N ARG A 95 12.96 -24.13 -15.85
CA ARG A 95 13.86 -25.21 -15.41
C ARG A 95 13.49 -26.57 -16.00
N TYR A 96 12.21 -26.86 -16.09
CA TYR A 96 11.72 -28.20 -16.44
C TYR A 96 11.29 -28.35 -17.90
N ASN A 97 11.10 -27.25 -18.64
CA ASN A 97 10.81 -27.28 -20.07
C ASN A 97 11.92 -26.51 -20.83
N PRO A 98 13.13 -27.09 -20.95
CA PRO A 98 14.18 -26.56 -21.81
C PRO A 98 13.86 -26.92 -23.28
N GLU A 99 12.86 -26.25 -23.85
CA GLU A 99 12.54 -26.27 -25.28
C GLU A 99 12.57 -24.83 -25.81
#